data_AF-A0A5N5JDI6-F1
#
_entry.id   AF-A0A5N5JDI6-F1
#
_cell.length_a   1.000
_cell.length_b   1.000
_cell.length_c   1.000
_cell.angle_alpha   90.00
_cell.angle_beta   90.00
_cell.angle_gamma   90.00
#
_symmetry.space_group_name_H-M   'P 1'
#
loop_
_entity.id
_entity.type
_entity.pdbx_description
1 polymer ?
#
loop_
_entity_poly.entity_id
_entity_poly.type
_entity_poly.pdbx_seq_one_letter_code
_entity_poly.pdbx_strand_id
1 'polypeptide(L)'
;MAKKPVIGVLGGGQLGRMLIEAAGPLGIEVVVLDDANCPARQINLNSKHVTGSFKDPEKVRELARRVDVLTVEIEHVNTEVLEEIATKGVEANGQWKKVQVHPSWDTIRLIQDKYLQKEFFGKQGLPIAKQLAIESGKALRESLQKAGQTLGFPFMLKARKGSYDGRGNFKVDGEADFEKAIAEMGKLSLYAEKFQPFKQELAVMVLRTEDGEGKLRDVHAYPAVETIHEDSICTKVFYPPRKTSADVSEKARKVASDVIRGLKGRGVFAVEMFVLEDDSVVVNEVAPRPHNSGHYTIEAVPYMSQYKAQLYAILDIVPPSIKLQPRVSGAIMLNILGGAQEESHDKLVELIESLYSDDMDVFLHLYGKSSKPGRKIGHITVTSYSPDTNLEQLAAPLVKEVNQLRTDRINASSSQLRPDAPSTSQPSTALSSSSRDTKNPLVVVTMGSDSDLGVLKGAFEVLEKFRVPYDFTITSAHRTPHLMSELAKSAAGRGIRVLIAAAGGAAALPGMLASETTVPVIGVPVKATHLDGVDSLHSIVQMPRGCPVATVGINNSTNAALLAVRILGTSDDKYRQAMAAFIDAMCVEVEAKAARLSEIGWKAYLEK
;
A
#
# COMPACT_ATOMS: atom_id res chain seq x y z
N MET A 1 31.77 -29.48 15.67
CA MET A 1 31.81 -28.35 14.72
C MET A 1 32.05 -27.07 15.52
N ALA A 2 32.84 -26.12 15.01
CA ALA A 2 32.96 -24.80 15.65
C ALA A 2 31.58 -24.14 15.77
N LYS A 3 31.32 -23.43 16.88
CA LYS A 3 30.06 -22.73 17.11
C LYS A 3 29.91 -21.64 16.05
N LYS A 4 28.82 -21.68 15.28
CA LYS A 4 28.53 -20.64 14.27
C LYS A 4 28.11 -19.33 14.94
N PRO A 5 28.42 -18.17 14.35
CA PRO A 5 27.94 -16.88 14.86
C PRO A 5 26.41 -16.82 14.91
N VAL A 6 25.89 -16.20 15.97
CA VAL A 6 24.46 -15.94 16.15
C VAL A 6 24.11 -14.63 15.45
N ILE A 7 23.12 -14.66 14.57
CA ILE A 7 22.66 -13.48 13.81
C ILE A 7 21.47 -12.84 14.52
N GLY A 8 21.59 -11.57 14.89
CA GLY A 8 20.49 -10.74 15.35
C GLY A 8 19.81 -10.01 14.19
N VAL A 9 18.48 -10.02 14.16
CA VAL A 9 17.68 -9.35 13.13
C VAL A 9 16.77 -8.31 13.79
N LEU A 10 16.89 -7.06 13.34
CA LEU A 10 15.99 -5.97 13.70
C LEU A 10 14.75 -6.02 12.79
N GLY A 11 13.63 -6.51 13.34
CA GLY A 11 12.40 -6.82 12.61
C GLY A 11 12.17 -8.33 12.46
N GLY A 12 10.93 -8.74 12.67
CA GLY A 12 10.43 -10.11 12.68
C GLY A 12 9.25 -10.34 11.74
N GLY A 13 9.10 -9.50 10.72
CA GLY A 13 8.12 -9.63 9.65
C GLY A 13 8.42 -10.79 8.70
N GLN A 14 7.87 -10.71 7.48
CA GLN A 14 7.94 -11.80 6.51
C GLN A 14 9.35 -12.06 5.98
N LEU A 15 10.18 -11.02 5.86
CA LEU A 15 11.55 -11.21 5.36
C LEU A 15 12.39 -11.85 6.45
N GLY A 16 12.14 -11.50 7.72
CA GLY A 16 12.75 -12.15 8.88
C GLY A 16 12.38 -13.63 8.97
N ARG A 17 11.11 -13.96 8.69
CA ARG A 17 10.63 -15.34 8.60
C ARG A 17 11.36 -16.15 7.52
N MET A 18 11.38 -15.66 6.29
CA MET A 18 12.07 -16.36 5.19
C MET A 18 13.59 -16.44 5.39
N LEU A 19 14.19 -15.47 6.09
CA LEU A 19 15.60 -15.54 6.50
C LEU A 19 15.83 -16.70 7.49
N ILE A 20 14.93 -16.90 8.45
CA ILE A 20 14.99 -18.02 9.41
C ILE A 20 14.80 -19.36 8.69
N GLU A 21 13.85 -19.46 7.77
CA GLU A 21 13.61 -20.66 6.95
C GLU A 21 14.89 -21.04 6.19
N ALA A 22 15.58 -20.07 5.59
CA ALA A 22 16.87 -20.29 4.92
C ALA A 22 18.02 -20.63 5.90
N ALA A 23 17.94 -20.19 7.16
CA ALA A 23 18.97 -20.43 8.18
C ALA A 23 18.91 -21.85 8.78
N GLY A 24 17.71 -22.42 8.88
CA GLY A 24 17.46 -23.74 9.49
C GLY A 24 18.33 -24.86 8.91
N PRO A 25 18.29 -25.13 7.58
CA PRO A 25 19.12 -26.17 6.95
C PRO A 25 20.63 -25.96 7.10
N LEU A 26 21.05 -24.72 7.40
CA LEU A 26 22.45 -24.37 7.61
C LEU A 26 22.87 -24.51 9.07
N GLY A 27 21.95 -24.78 9.99
CA GLY A 27 22.21 -24.77 11.43
C GLY A 27 22.71 -23.41 11.93
N ILE A 28 22.27 -22.32 11.28
CA ILE A 28 22.59 -20.95 11.69
C ILE A 28 21.54 -20.49 12.68
N GLU A 29 22.00 -19.97 13.83
CA GLU A 29 21.11 -19.44 14.85
C GLU A 29 20.73 -17.99 14.53
N VAL A 30 19.44 -17.70 14.48
CA VAL A 30 18.89 -16.36 14.23
C VAL A 30 18.06 -15.93 15.44
N VAL A 31 18.20 -14.66 15.83
CA VAL A 31 17.53 -14.05 16.98
C VAL A 31 16.89 -12.74 16.55
N VAL A 32 15.57 -12.62 16.72
CA VAL A 32 14.78 -11.47 16.29
C VAL A 32 14.49 -10.50 17.45
N LEU A 33 14.57 -9.20 17.18
CA LEU A 33 13.94 -8.13 17.96
C LEU A 33 12.68 -7.63 17.23
N ASP A 34 11.51 -7.99 17.77
CA ASP A 34 10.18 -7.53 17.35
C ASP A 34 9.14 -7.95 18.40
N ASP A 35 7.85 -7.75 18.10
CA ASP A 35 6.69 -8.27 18.82
C ASP A 35 6.77 -9.79 19.03
N ALA A 36 6.18 -10.27 20.13
CA ALA A 36 6.18 -11.68 20.50
C ALA A 36 5.51 -12.57 19.45
N ASN A 37 4.48 -12.07 18.75
CA ASN A 37 3.69 -12.83 17.78
C ASN A 37 4.08 -12.53 16.33
N CYS A 38 5.24 -11.88 16.09
CA CYS A 38 5.70 -11.56 14.75
C CYS A 38 5.93 -12.83 13.89
N PRO A 39 5.74 -12.75 12.55
CA PRO A 39 5.91 -13.87 11.62
C PRO A 39 7.16 -14.73 11.83
N ALA A 40 8.31 -14.11 12.09
CA ALA A 40 9.58 -14.80 12.23
C ALA A 40 9.64 -15.69 13.48
N ARG A 41 9.00 -15.28 14.58
CA ARG A 41 8.98 -16.05 15.84
C ARG A 41 8.01 -17.21 15.83
N GLN A 42 6.96 -17.14 15.01
CA GLN A 42 5.99 -18.22 14.87
C GLN A 42 6.66 -19.55 14.46
N ILE A 43 7.78 -19.47 13.75
CA ILE A 43 8.54 -20.63 13.26
C ILE A 43 9.90 -20.81 13.97
N ASN A 44 10.22 -19.98 14.96
CA ASN A 44 11.52 -19.96 15.62
C ASN A 44 11.37 -19.88 17.13
N LEU A 45 11.54 -21.01 17.80
CA LEU A 45 11.47 -21.11 19.25
C LEU A 45 12.84 -20.80 19.91
N ASN A 46 13.46 -19.68 19.53
CA ASN A 46 14.73 -19.27 20.13
C ASN A 46 14.51 -18.43 21.40
N SER A 47 14.95 -18.94 22.55
CA SER A 47 14.82 -18.25 23.84
C SER A 47 15.60 -16.93 23.93
N LYS A 48 16.54 -16.67 23.02
CA LYS A 48 17.32 -15.43 22.98
C LYS A 48 16.55 -14.26 22.35
N HIS A 49 15.39 -14.49 21.75
CA HIS A 49 14.53 -13.44 21.19
C HIS A 49 14.28 -12.29 22.16
N VAL A 50 14.23 -11.05 21.65
CA VAL A 50 14.00 -9.84 22.46
C VAL A 50 12.67 -9.22 22.11
N THR A 51 11.67 -9.28 22.98
CA THR A 51 10.38 -8.63 22.72
C THR A 51 10.51 -7.12 22.91
N GLY A 52 10.13 -6.35 21.89
CA GLY A 52 10.15 -4.89 21.95
C GLY A 52 10.23 -4.24 20.56
N SER A 53 10.37 -2.92 20.56
CA SER A 53 10.52 -2.13 19.33
C SER A 53 11.99 -2.00 18.95
N PHE A 54 12.35 -2.23 17.69
CA PHE A 54 13.68 -1.89 17.16
C PHE A 54 13.92 -0.37 17.01
N LYS A 55 12.94 0.46 17.39
CA LYS A 55 13.12 1.91 17.58
C LYS A 55 13.60 2.26 18.99
N ASP A 56 13.49 1.34 19.95
CA ASP A 56 13.97 1.52 21.32
C ASP A 56 15.47 1.16 21.40
N PRO A 57 16.37 2.13 21.68
CA PRO A 57 17.80 1.88 21.75
C PRO A 57 18.18 0.79 22.76
N GLU A 58 17.51 0.71 23.91
CA GLU A 58 17.85 -0.30 24.93
C GLU A 58 17.49 -1.71 24.46
N LYS A 59 16.39 -1.86 23.72
CA LYS A 59 16.02 -3.15 23.12
C LYS A 59 17.01 -3.59 22.04
N VAL A 60 17.51 -2.64 21.25
CA VAL A 60 18.57 -2.92 20.26
C VAL A 60 19.88 -3.34 20.97
N ARG A 61 20.27 -2.66 22.06
CA ARG A 61 21.41 -3.07 22.90
C ARG A 61 21.19 -4.46 23.53
N GLU A 62 19.99 -4.73 24.05
CA GLU A 62 19.60 -6.03 24.60
C GLU A 62 19.81 -7.16 23.59
N LEU A 63 19.39 -6.97 22.33
CA LEU A 63 19.64 -7.92 21.25
C LEU A 63 21.15 -8.05 20.98
N ALA A 64 21.86 -6.94 20.84
CA ALA A 64 23.29 -6.92 20.56
C ALA A 64 24.12 -7.72 21.60
N ARG A 65 23.72 -7.68 22.88
CA ARG A 65 24.37 -8.48 23.93
C ARG A 65 24.28 -10.00 23.65
N ARG A 66 23.22 -10.46 22.97
CA ARG A 66 22.91 -11.89 22.76
C ARG A 66 23.44 -12.47 21.46
N VAL A 67 23.94 -11.63 20.55
CA VAL A 67 24.30 -12.03 19.18
C VAL A 67 25.72 -11.63 18.81
N ASP A 68 26.24 -12.17 17.71
CA ASP A 68 27.60 -11.92 17.22
C ASP A 68 27.62 -10.94 16.04
N VAL A 69 26.50 -10.84 15.32
CA VAL A 69 26.30 -9.92 14.20
C VAL A 69 24.85 -9.44 14.17
N LEU A 70 24.63 -8.21 13.73
CA LEU A 70 23.32 -7.60 13.54
C LEU A 70 23.04 -7.36 12.06
N THR A 71 21.80 -7.58 11.66
CA THR A 71 21.24 -7.20 10.36
C THR A 71 19.86 -6.59 10.56
N VAL A 72 19.34 -5.96 9.51
CA VAL A 72 18.01 -5.35 9.49
C VAL A 72 17.07 -6.09 8.55
N GLU A 73 15.81 -6.21 8.95
CA GLU A 73 14.72 -6.60 8.07
C GLU A 73 14.07 -5.38 7.40
N ILE A 74 14.15 -4.22 8.05
CA ILE A 74 13.56 -2.96 7.60
C ILE A 74 14.56 -1.84 7.76
N GLU A 75 14.58 -0.91 6.80
CA GLU A 75 15.53 0.21 6.82
C GLU A 75 15.18 1.24 7.91
N HIS A 76 13.95 1.29 8.43
CA HIS A 76 13.49 2.28 9.41
C HIS A 76 13.88 1.96 10.87
N VAL A 77 15.17 1.75 11.10
CA VAL A 77 15.79 1.48 12.41
C VAL A 77 16.53 2.70 12.96
N ASN A 78 16.81 2.72 14.26
CA ASN A 78 17.66 3.76 14.85
C ASN A 78 19.13 3.50 14.48
N THR A 79 19.73 4.36 13.64
CA THR A 79 21.12 4.18 13.19
C THR A 79 22.17 4.73 14.16
N GLU A 80 21.79 5.55 15.14
CA GLU A 80 22.71 6.06 16.17
C GLU A 80 23.11 4.95 17.13
N VAL A 81 22.14 4.15 17.58
CA VAL A 81 22.42 2.97 18.42
C VAL A 81 23.19 1.90 17.65
N LEU A 82 22.93 1.72 16.35
CA LEU A 82 23.71 0.79 15.52
C LEU A 82 25.16 1.25 15.35
N GLU A 83 25.40 2.55 15.16
CA GLU A 83 26.74 3.13 15.14
C GLU A 83 27.46 2.91 16.47
N GLU A 84 26.79 3.17 17.60
CA GLU A 84 27.33 2.94 18.93
C GLU A 84 27.75 1.48 19.14
N ILE A 85 26.85 0.53 18.82
CA ILE A 85 27.09 -0.90 18.96
C ILE A 85 28.27 -1.36 18.08
N ALA A 86 28.37 -0.85 16.86
CA ALA A 86 29.44 -1.20 15.94
C ALA A 86 30.80 -0.60 16.33
N THR A 87 30.82 0.62 16.88
CA THR A 87 32.06 1.38 17.12
C THR A 87 32.57 1.30 18.55
N LYS A 88 31.67 1.41 19.54
CA LYS A 88 31.96 1.40 20.99
C LYS A 88 31.69 0.04 21.62
N GLY A 89 30.72 -0.71 21.07
CA GLY A 89 30.34 -2.03 21.58
C GLY A 89 29.24 -1.97 22.63
N VAL A 90 28.91 -3.14 23.19
CA VAL A 90 27.94 -3.33 24.26
C VAL A 90 28.54 -4.21 25.36
N GLU A 91 28.19 -3.91 26.60
CA GLU A 91 28.55 -4.76 27.74
C GLU A 91 27.66 -6.00 27.79
N ALA A 92 28.27 -7.18 27.74
CA ALA A 92 27.62 -8.48 27.91
C ALA A 92 28.45 -9.34 28.87
N ASN A 93 27.83 -9.81 29.97
CA ASN A 93 28.48 -10.65 30.99
C ASN A 93 29.78 -10.04 31.56
N GLY A 94 29.77 -8.73 31.82
CA GLY A 94 30.94 -8.00 32.37
C GLY A 94 32.08 -7.77 31.37
N GLN A 95 31.87 -8.06 30.08
CA GLN A 95 32.84 -7.78 29.01
C GLN A 95 32.22 -6.92 27.92
N TRP A 96 32.99 -5.95 27.42
CA TRP A 96 32.60 -5.15 26.27
C TRP A 96 32.90 -5.89 24.97
N LYS A 97 31.90 -6.06 24.12
CA LYS A 97 32.07 -6.61 22.77
C LYS A 97 31.50 -5.69 21.70
N LYS A 98 32.21 -5.56 20.59
CA LYS A 98 31.69 -4.92 19.38
C LYS A 98 30.88 -5.94 18.59
N VAL A 99 29.76 -5.51 18.03
CA VAL A 99 28.90 -6.36 17.19
C VAL A 99 28.86 -5.74 15.80
N GLN A 100 29.20 -6.53 14.79
CA GLN A 100 29.16 -6.05 13.41
C GLN A 100 27.71 -5.78 13.00
N VAL A 101 27.49 -4.74 12.19
CA VAL A 101 26.17 -4.39 11.65
C VAL A 101 26.25 -4.45 10.13
N HIS A 102 25.44 -5.32 9.52
CA HIS A 102 25.44 -5.58 8.08
C HIS A 102 24.01 -5.49 7.49
N PRO A 103 23.75 -4.67 6.46
CA PRO A 103 24.66 -3.65 5.93
C PRO A 103 25.11 -2.65 6.98
N SER A 104 26.18 -1.92 6.68
CA SER A 104 26.78 -0.98 7.62
C SER A 104 25.78 0.09 8.06
N TRP A 105 25.93 0.57 9.31
CA TRP A 105 25.02 1.57 9.88
C TRP A 105 25.02 2.88 9.08
N ASP A 106 26.13 3.24 8.44
CA ASP A 106 26.25 4.44 7.59
C ASP A 106 25.55 4.24 6.24
N THR A 107 25.62 3.05 5.64
CA THR A 107 24.80 2.69 4.48
C THR A 107 23.29 2.74 4.80
N ILE A 108 22.86 2.17 5.94
CA ILE A 108 21.45 2.21 6.36
C ILE A 108 21.02 3.67 6.55
N ARG A 109 21.84 4.49 7.23
CA ARG A 109 21.58 5.92 7.45
C ARG A 109 21.47 6.71 6.14
N LEU A 110 22.35 6.43 5.18
CA LEU A 110 22.33 7.07 3.86
C LEU A 110 21.02 6.75 3.12
N ILE A 111 20.64 5.46 3.08
CA ILE A 111 19.47 5.01 2.31
C ILE A 111 18.13 5.44 2.95
N GLN A 112 18.09 5.63 4.28
CA GLN A 112 16.92 6.19 4.96
C GLN A 112 16.54 7.58 4.42
N ASP A 113 17.49 8.35 3.87
CA ASP A 113 17.25 9.65 3.23
C ASP A 113 17.35 9.52 1.71
N LYS A 114 16.19 9.45 1.05
CA LYS A 114 16.08 9.20 -0.40
C LYS A 114 16.78 10.28 -1.24
N TYR A 115 16.82 11.52 -0.76
CA TYR A 115 17.55 12.60 -1.44
C TYR A 115 19.07 12.42 -1.32
N LEU A 116 19.58 12.17 -0.11
CA LEU A 116 21.02 11.96 0.11
C LEU A 116 21.54 10.70 -0.58
N GLN A 117 20.74 9.63 -0.58
CA GLN A 117 21.02 8.42 -1.35
C GLN A 117 21.24 8.76 -2.83
N LYS A 118 20.32 9.50 -3.45
CA LYS A 118 20.45 9.89 -4.86
C LYS A 118 21.62 10.84 -5.08
N GLU A 119 21.85 11.82 -4.20
CA GLU A 119 23.02 12.70 -4.27
C GLU A 119 24.32 11.90 -4.25
N PHE A 120 24.41 10.88 -3.39
CA PHE A 120 25.57 10.01 -3.30
C PHE A 120 25.81 9.25 -4.60
N PHE A 121 24.76 8.69 -5.21
CA PHE A 121 24.88 7.98 -6.49
C PHE A 121 25.20 8.94 -7.65
N GLY A 122 24.57 10.11 -7.70
CA GLY A 122 24.80 11.11 -8.74
C GLY A 122 26.25 11.61 -8.76
N LYS A 123 26.87 11.81 -7.59
CA LYS A 123 28.30 12.16 -7.47
C LYS A 123 29.25 11.10 -8.04
N GLN A 124 28.81 9.86 -8.14
CA GLN A 124 29.57 8.75 -8.74
C GLN A 124 29.28 8.59 -10.24
N GLY A 125 28.46 9.47 -10.84
CA GLY A 125 28.07 9.38 -12.24
C GLY A 125 27.04 8.29 -12.53
N LEU A 126 26.37 7.75 -11.50
CA LEU A 126 25.31 6.76 -11.67
C LEU A 126 24.03 7.42 -12.22
N PRO A 127 23.27 6.73 -13.09
CA PRO A 127 22.13 7.33 -13.76
C PRO A 127 20.96 7.46 -12.79
N ILE A 128 20.72 8.67 -12.26
CA ILE A 128 19.59 9.00 -11.39
C ILE A 128 18.67 10.02 -12.06
N ALA A 129 17.41 10.06 -11.63
CA ALA A 129 16.53 11.17 -11.97
C ALA A 129 17.12 12.49 -11.43
N LYS A 130 17.10 13.54 -12.27
CA LYS A 130 17.50 14.88 -11.85
C LYS A 130 16.61 15.33 -10.68
N GLN A 131 17.22 15.88 -9.63
CA GLN A 131 16.52 16.20 -8.38
C GLN A 131 16.91 17.55 -7.80
N LEU A 132 16.08 18.07 -6.89
CA LEU A 132 16.27 19.32 -6.18
C LEU A 132 15.80 19.17 -4.72
N ALA A 133 16.57 19.65 -3.75
CA ALA A 133 16.09 19.80 -2.38
C ALA A 133 14.95 20.84 -2.33
N ILE A 134 13.95 20.61 -1.47
CA ILE A 134 12.83 21.53 -1.28
C ILE A 134 12.91 22.12 0.13
N GLU A 135 13.02 23.44 0.22
CA GLU A 135 13.06 24.14 1.50
C GLU A 135 11.71 24.03 2.24
N SER A 136 11.75 24.08 3.57
CA SER A 136 10.55 24.00 4.39
C SER A 136 10.02 25.39 4.81
N GLY A 137 8.83 25.42 5.39
CA GLY A 137 8.25 26.64 5.95
C GLY A 137 7.94 27.70 4.89
N LYS A 138 8.31 28.96 5.14
CA LYS A 138 7.93 30.10 4.28
C LYS A 138 8.54 30.03 2.87
N ALA A 139 9.68 29.35 2.71
CA ALA A 139 10.37 29.20 1.43
C ALA A 139 9.89 27.99 0.59
N LEU A 140 8.94 27.20 1.12
CA LEU A 140 8.46 25.98 0.46
C LEU A 140 7.84 26.29 -0.91
N ARG A 141 6.99 27.31 -1.00
CA ARG A 141 6.36 27.69 -2.28
C ARG A 141 7.39 28.10 -3.34
N GLU A 142 8.34 28.94 -2.96
CA GLU A 142 9.41 29.40 -3.87
C GLU A 142 10.29 28.22 -4.33
N SER A 143 10.56 27.28 -3.43
CA SER A 143 11.29 26.05 -3.78
C SER A 143 10.52 25.18 -4.78
N LEU A 144 9.20 25.07 -4.65
CA LEU A 144 8.36 24.37 -5.64
C LEU A 144 8.35 25.08 -7.00
N GLN A 145 8.31 26.42 -7.03
CA GLN A 145 8.45 27.21 -8.26
C GLN A 145 9.81 26.94 -8.93
N LYS A 146 10.90 26.99 -8.17
CA LYS A 146 12.26 26.68 -8.66
C LYS A 146 12.36 25.25 -9.19
N ALA A 147 11.72 24.29 -8.52
CA ALA A 147 11.65 22.91 -8.99
C ALA A 147 10.93 22.82 -10.35
N GLY A 148 9.77 23.48 -10.51
CA GLY A 148 9.06 23.56 -11.78
C GLY A 148 9.91 24.15 -12.92
N GLN A 149 10.65 25.22 -12.64
CA GLN A 149 11.57 25.85 -13.61
C GLN A 149 12.75 24.95 -13.99
N THR A 150 13.29 24.18 -13.03
CA THR A 150 14.52 23.39 -13.22
C THR A 150 14.26 21.99 -13.78
N LEU A 151 13.17 21.35 -13.35
CA LEU A 151 12.84 19.97 -13.66
C LEU A 151 11.78 19.86 -14.77
N GLY A 152 10.97 20.91 -14.95
CA GLY A 152 9.76 20.89 -15.78
C GLY A 152 8.59 20.21 -15.07
N PHE A 153 7.41 20.28 -15.71
CA PHE A 153 6.22 19.56 -15.27
C PHE A 153 5.92 18.35 -16.18
N PRO A 154 5.34 17.26 -15.65
CA PRO A 154 5.17 17.03 -14.23
C PRO A 154 6.52 16.75 -13.53
N PHE A 155 6.56 17.00 -12.21
CA PHE A 155 7.64 16.50 -11.36
C PHE A 155 7.07 15.72 -10.17
N MET A 156 7.91 14.89 -9.54
CA MET A 156 7.56 14.18 -8.32
C MET A 156 8.06 14.90 -7.09
N LEU A 157 7.14 15.29 -6.20
CA LEU A 157 7.46 15.75 -4.85
C LEU A 157 7.47 14.54 -3.91
N LYS A 158 8.56 14.32 -3.19
CA LYS A 158 8.76 13.13 -2.36
C LYS A 158 9.26 13.49 -0.97
N ALA A 159 8.79 12.76 0.03
CA ALA A 159 9.35 12.79 1.38
C ALA A 159 10.76 12.19 1.35
N ARG A 160 11.69 12.84 2.05
CA ARG A 160 13.07 12.39 2.13
C ARG A 160 13.22 11.13 2.97
N LYS A 161 12.41 10.98 4.02
CA LYS A 161 12.45 9.85 4.95
C LYS A 161 11.05 9.29 5.19
N GLY A 162 10.98 7.99 5.50
CA GLY A 162 9.73 7.34 5.92
C GLY A 162 8.70 7.11 4.82
N SER A 163 9.06 7.32 3.55
CA SER A 163 8.25 6.98 2.39
C SER A 163 8.32 5.48 2.10
N TYR A 164 7.17 4.83 1.90
CA TYR A 164 7.05 3.42 1.48
C TYR A 164 5.69 3.18 0.82
N ASP A 165 5.62 2.21 -0.11
CA ASP A 165 4.40 1.82 -0.82
C ASP A 165 3.57 3.05 -1.29
N GLY A 166 4.25 4.05 -1.89
CA GLY A 166 3.64 5.30 -2.40
C GLY A 166 3.39 6.43 -1.38
N ARG A 167 3.44 6.13 -0.07
CA ARG A 167 3.24 7.15 0.97
C ARG A 167 4.37 8.17 0.93
N GLY A 168 4.00 9.45 1.00
CA GLY A 168 4.96 10.55 0.92
C GLY A 168 5.42 10.86 -0.51
N ASN A 169 4.63 10.51 -1.53
CA ASN A 169 4.83 10.96 -2.91
C ASN A 169 3.61 11.79 -3.36
N PHE A 170 3.85 12.86 -4.13
CA PHE A 170 2.80 13.70 -4.71
C PHE A 170 3.22 14.20 -6.09
N LYS A 171 2.36 13.96 -7.09
CA LYS A 171 2.63 14.38 -8.47
C LYS A 171 2.16 15.80 -8.67
N VAL A 172 3.10 16.65 -9.09
CA VAL A 172 2.84 18.05 -9.37
C VAL A 172 2.78 18.19 -10.88
N ASP A 173 1.58 18.32 -11.43
CA ASP A 173 1.33 18.44 -12.87
C ASP A 173 1.43 19.90 -13.34
N GLY A 174 1.29 20.87 -12.43
CA GLY A 174 1.50 22.29 -12.70
C GLY A 174 1.53 23.15 -11.43
N GLU A 175 1.68 24.47 -11.60
CA GLU A 175 1.68 25.42 -10.47
C GLU A 175 0.35 25.41 -9.68
N ALA A 176 -0.75 25.04 -10.33
CA ALA A 176 -2.06 24.92 -9.70
C ALA A 176 -2.09 23.87 -8.55
N ASP A 177 -1.17 22.91 -8.57
CA ASP A 177 -1.09 21.86 -7.55
C ASP A 177 -0.28 22.27 -6.31
N PHE A 178 0.41 23.43 -6.33
CA PHE A 178 1.30 23.81 -5.24
C PHE A 178 0.59 23.94 -3.89
N GLU A 179 -0.60 24.53 -3.83
CA GLU A 179 -1.34 24.65 -2.56
C GLU A 179 -1.68 23.28 -1.98
N LYS A 180 -2.10 22.35 -2.85
CA LYS A 180 -2.41 20.99 -2.45
C LYS A 180 -1.14 20.28 -1.97
N ALA A 181 -0.06 20.33 -2.75
CA ALA A 181 1.23 19.75 -2.37
C ALA A 181 1.75 20.29 -1.02
N ILE A 182 1.61 21.59 -0.76
CA ILE A 182 1.97 22.22 0.51
C ILE A 182 1.09 21.71 1.65
N ALA A 183 -0.23 21.63 1.43
CA ALA A 183 -1.16 21.14 2.44
C ALA A 183 -0.90 19.67 2.81
N GLU A 184 -0.64 18.81 1.81
CA GLU A 184 -0.44 17.37 2.01
C GLU A 184 0.93 17.05 2.59
N MET A 185 1.97 17.71 2.08
CA MET A 185 3.36 17.29 2.29
C MET A 185 4.22 18.31 3.03
N GLY A 186 3.78 19.57 3.17
CA GLY A 186 4.63 20.68 3.62
C GLY A 186 5.17 20.57 5.05
N LYS A 187 4.65 19.65 5.86
CA LYS A 187 5.17 19.31 7.20
C LYS A 187 6.33 18.31 7.17
N LEU A 188 6.55 17.63 6.04
CA LEU A 188 7.60 16.64 5.86
C LEU A 188 8.87 17.31 5.34
N SER A 189 10.00 16.62 5.47
CA SER A 189 11.22 17.02 4.76
C SER A 189 11.14 16.49 3.33
N LEU A 190 11.26 17.38 2.33
CA LEU A 190 10.92 17.09 0.94
C LEU A 190 12.10 17.25 -0.02
N TYR A 191 12.00 16.57 -1.16
CA TYR A 191 12.78 16.84 -2.36
C TYR A 191 11.88 16.65 -3.58
N ALA A 192 12.24 17.27 -4.69
CA ALA A 192 11.59 17.10 -5.97
C ALA A 192 12.52 16.33 -6.93
N GLU A 193 11.95 15.49 -7.78
CA GLU A 193 12.67 14.81 -8.85
C GLU A 193 11.89 14.92 -10.17
N LYS A 194 12.64 14.97 -11.28
CA LYS A 194 12.03 14.98 -12.60
C LYS A 194 11.22 13.70 -12.80
N PHE A 195 9.96 13.86 -13.19
CA PHE A 195 9.10 12.71 -13.52
C PHE A 195 9.72 11.93 -14.68
N GLN A 196 9.88 10.62 -14.51
CA GLN A 196 10.48 9.75 -15.52
C GLN A 196 9.36 9.08 -16.33
N PRO A 197 9.23 9.35 -17.64
CA PRO A 197 8.30 8.64 -18.50
C PRO A 197 8.89 7.27 -18.87
N PHE A 198 8.79 6.32 -17.95
CA PHE A 198 9.34 4.99 -18.14
C PHE A 198 8.34 4.07 -18.85
N LYS A 199 8.85 3.14 -19.66
CA LYS A 199 8.04 2.09 -20.29
C LYS A 199 7.95 0.82 -19.43
N GLN A 200 8.94 0.60 -18.57
CA GLN A 200 9.01 -0.57 -17.68
C GLN A 200 9.78 -0.24 -16.40
N GLU A 201 9.46 -0.97 -15.33
CA GLU A 201 10.23 -0.97 -14.08
C GLU A 201 10.99 -2.30 -13.97
N LEU A 202 12.28 -2.22 -13.63
CA LEU A 202 13.12 -3.37 -13.37
C LEU A 202 13.66 -3.32 -11.95
N ALA A 203 13.84 -4.49 -11.36
CA ALA A 203 14.62 -4.65 -10.14
C ALA A 203 15.76 -5.64 -10.36
N VAL A 204 16.89 -5.39 -9.70
CA VAL A 204 18.00 -6.33 -9.62
C VAL A 204 18.38 -6.51 -8.16
N MET A 205 18.37 -7.76 -7.71
CA MET A 205 18.96 -8.12 -6.43
C MET A 205 20.48 -8.26 -6.60
N VAL A 206 21.25 -7.70 -5.67
CA VAL A 206 22.71 -7.72 -5.70
C VAL A 206 23.24 -8.17 -4.35
N LEU A 207 24.01 -9.25 -4.35
CA LEU A 207 24.78 -9.72 -3.21
C LEU A 207 26.10 -8.94 -3.15
N ARG A 208 26.39 -8.30 -2.03
CA ARG A 208 27.64 -7.58 -1.77
C ARG A 208 28.45 -8.25 -0.67
N THR A 209 29.75 -8.34 -0.91
CA THR A 209 30.73 -8.90 0.04
C THR A 209 31.88 -7.94 0.30
N GLU A 210 32.42 -7.96 1.50
CA GLU A 210 33.60 -7.18 1.92
C GLU A 210 34.41 -7.98 2.94
N ASP A 211 35.67 -7.63 3.16
CA ASP A 211 36.48 -8.21 4.23
C ASP A 211 36.13 -7.63 5.61
N GLY A 212 36.84 -8.10 6.65
CA GLY A 212 36.61 -7.66 8.02
C GLY A 212 36.98 -6.20 8.30
N GLU A 213 37.71 -5.55 7.37
CA GLU A 213 38.08 -4.13 7.44
C GLU A 213 37.10 -3.24 6.65
N GLY A 214 36.09 -3.84 6.02
CA GLY A 214 35.07 -3.14 5.23
C GLY A 214 35.49 -2.84 3.79
N LYS A 215 36.57 -3.46 3.30
CA LYS A 215 36.99 -3.33 1.90
C LYS A 215 36.17 -4.28 1.03
N LEU A 216 35.53 -3.71 0.00
CA LEU A 216 34.76 -4.46 -0.99
C LEU A 216 35.59 -5.62 -1.57
N ARG A 217 35.01 -6.83 -1.56
CA ARG A 217 35.58 -8.00 -2.24
C ARG A 217 34.95 -8.15 -3.62
N ASP A 218 33.64 -8.35 -3.66
CA ASP A 218 32.90 -8.38 -4.92
C ASP A 218 31.40 -8.10 -4.74
N VAL A 219 30.72 -7.90 -5.87
CA VAL A 219 29.26 -7.91 -5.98
C VAL A 219 28.80 -8.93 -7.00
N HIS A 220 27.72 -9.64 -6.70
CA HIS A 220 27.10 -10.62 -7.59
C HIS A 220 25.64 -10.25 -7.80
N ALA A 221 25.27 -9.91 -9.04
CA ALA A 221 23.90 -9.57 -9.40
C ALA A 221 23.12 -10.81 -9.83
N TYR A 222 21.94 -11.00 -9.25
CA TYR A 222 20.88 -11.85 -9.82
C TYR A 222 20.45 -11.30 -11.19
N PRO A 223 19.69 -12.07 -11.99
CA PRO A 223 19.09 -11.53 -13.20
C PRO A 223 18.15 -10.37 -12.91
N ALA A 224 18.00 -9.48 -13.88
CA ALA A 224 16.95 -8.46 -13.82
C ALA A 224 15.57 -9.10 -13.88
N VAL A 225 14.63 -8.52 -13.13
CA VAL A 225 13.22 -8.90 -13.16
C VAL A 225 12.37 -7.68 -13.45
N GLU A 226 11.27 -7.86 -14.16
CA GLU A 226 10.25 -6.83 -14.33
C GLU A 226 9.37 -6.79 -13.08
N THR A 227 9.10 -5.59 -12.57
CA THR A 227 8.20 -5.39 -11.43
C THR A 227 6.99 -4.60 -11.88
N ILE A 228 5.79 -5.02 -11.46
CA ILE A 228 4.55 -4.28 -11.67
C ILE A 228 4.06 -3.73 -10.34
N HIS A 229 3.92 -2.42 -10.28
CA HIS A 229 3.34 -1.71 -9.15
C HIS A 229 1.90 -1.30 -9.44
N GLU A 230 0.98 -1.71 -8.58
CA GLU A 230 -0.43 -1.29 -8.61
C GLU A 230 -0.76 -0.66 -7.26
N ASP A 231 -1.36 0.54 -7.27
CA ASP A 231 -1.57 1.35 -6.06
C ASP A 231 -0.28 1.66 -5.29
N SER A 232 0.83 1.81 -6.02
CA SER A 232 2.19 1.98 -5.47
C SER A 232 2.71 0.79 -4.65
N ILE A 233 2.12 -0.39 -4.82
CA ILE A 233 2.56 -1.64 -4.18
C ILE A 233 3.03 -2.60 -5.28
N CYS A 234 4.21 -3.20 -5.11
CA CYS A 234 4.68 -4.26 -6.01
C CYS A 234 3.74 -5.46 -5.91
N THR A 235 2.96 -5.74 -6.96
CA THR A 235 2.00 -6.84 -7.01
C THR A 235 2.52 -8.04 -7.77
N LYS A 236 3.34 -7.83 -8.81
CA LYS A 236 3.80 -8.90 -9.71
C LYS A 236 5.28 -8.72 -10.05
N VAL A 237 5.97 -9.83 -10.23
CA VAL A 237 7.38 -9.88 -10.62
C VAL A 237 7.54 -10.93 -11.70
N PHE A 238 8.21 -10.59 -12.81
CA PHE A 238 8.42 -11.50 -13.94
C PHE A 238 9.91 -11.72 -14.19
N TYR A 239 10.29 -12.99 -14.26
CA TYR A 239 11.60 -13.44 -14.72
C TYR A 239 11.43 -14.40 -15.91
N PRO A 240 12.11 -14.17 -17.04
CA PRO A 240 12.78 -12.92 -17.40
C PRO A 240 11.77 -11.75 -17.55
N PRO A 241 12.23 -10.49 -17.64
CA PRO A 241 11.39 -9.36 -18.01
C PRO A 241 10.73 -9.58 -19.38
N ARG A 242 9.44 -9.28 -19.55
CA ARG A 242 8.66 -9.76 -20.70
C ARG A 242 8.91 -9.02 -22.01
N LYS A 243 9.15 -7.70 -21.93
CA LYS A 243 9.30 -6.79 -23.09
C LYS A 243 10.64 -6.06 -23.09
N THR A 244 11.66 -6.66 -22.48
CA THR A 244 12.98 -6.06 -22.32
C THR A 244 14.01 -6.92 -23.03
N SER A 245 14.91 -6.30 -23.81
CA SER A 245 16.00 -7.04 -24.46
C SER A 245 17.02 -7.55 -23.45
N ALA A 246 17.81 -8.55 -23.87
CA ALA A 246 18.92 -9.07 -23.07
C ALA A 246 19.95 -7.97 -22.75
N ASP A 247 20.22 -7.07 -23.72
CA ASP A 247 21.17 -5.97 -23.54
C ASP A 247 20.72 -4.97 -22.48
N VAL A 248 19.43 -4.60 -22.46
CA VAL A 248 18.87 -3.72 -21.43
C VAL A 248 18.88 -4.39 -20.07
N SER A 249 18.57 -5.69 -20.02
CA SER A 249 18.63 -6.48 -18.79
C SER A 249 20.06 -6.53 -18.23
N GLU A 250 21.06 -6.72 -19.08
CA GLU A 250 22.46 -6.72 -18.66
C GLU A 250 22.95 -5.32 -18.25
N LYS A 251 22.51 -4.28 -18.96
CA LYS A 251 22.75 -2.88 -18.58
C LYS A 251 22.17 -2.59 -17.20
N ALA A 252 20.95 -3.04 -16.90
CA ALA A 252 20.33 -2.91 -15.58
C ALA A 252 21.14 -3.66 -14.50
N ARG A 253 21.59 -4.89 -14.78
CA ARG A 253 22.47 -5.65 -13.86
C ARG A 253 23.79 -4.94 -13.59
N LYS A 254 24.39 -4.35 -14.62
CA LYS A 254 25.62 -3.57 -14.50
C LYS A 254 25.40 -2.31 -13.66
N VAL A 255 24.37 -1.52 -13.96
CA VAL A 255 24.02 -0.32 -13.19
C VAL A 255 23.77 -0.67 -11.73
N ALA A 256 22.98 -1.72 -11.46
CA ALA A 256 22.74 -2.19 -10.09
C ALA A 256 24.03 -2.61 -9.38
N SER A 257 24.92 -3.33 -10.07
CA SER A 257 26.22 -3.71 -9.52
C SER A 257 27.06 -2.47 -9.16
N ASP A 258 27.15 -1.50 -10.06
CA ASP A 258 27.93 -0.27 -9.86
C ASP A 258 27.38 0.56 -8.68
N VAL A 259 26.05 0.67 -8.55
CA VAL A 259 25.36 1.29 -7.40
C VAL A 259 25.79 0.64 -6.08
N ILE A 260 25.78 -0.69 -6.03
CA ILE A 260 26.06 -1.45 -4.80
C ILE A 260 27.55 -1.51 -4.46
N ARG A 261 28.45 -1.44 -5.46
CA ARG A 261 29.90 -1.29 -5.22
C ARG A 261 30.22 -0.01 -4.43
N GLY A 262 29.44 1.05 -4.64
CA GLY A 262 29.61 2.32 -3.93
C GLY A 262 29.17 2.31 -2.46
N LEU A 263 28.37 1.33 -2.03
CA LEU A 263 27.88 1.22 -0.65
C LEU A 263 28.84 0.41 0.23
N LYS A 264 28.61 0.41 1.55
CA LYS A 264 29.38 -0.35 2.56
C LYS A 264 28.54 -1.39 3.29
N GLY A 265 29.18 -2.42 3.84
CA GLY A 265 28.51 -3.51 4.56
C GLY A 265 28.17 -4.70 3.67
N ARG A 266 28.04 -5.87 4.28
CA ARG A 266 27.68 -7.13 3.62
C ARG A 266 26.17 -7.27 3.53
N GLY A 267 25.72 -8.07 2.57
CA GLY A 267 24.31 -8.42 2.45
C GLY A 267 23.81 -8.38 1.01
N VAL A 268 22.51 -8.60 0.88
CA VAL A 268 21.73 -8.46 -0.33
C VAL A 268 21.07 -7.09 -0.33
N PHE A 269 21.10 -6.45 -1.49
CA PHE A 269 20.51 -5.16 -1.76
C PHE A 269 19.59 -5.29 -2.97
N ALA A 270 18.46 -4.58 -2.97
CA ALA A 270 17.66 -4.39 -4.18
C ALA A 270 17.98 -3.04 -4.80
N VAL A 271 18.14 -3.00 -6.11
CA VAL A 271 18.17 -1.76 -6.89
C VAL A 271 16.95 -1.75 -7.80
N GLU A 272 16.07 -0.78 -7.58
CA GLU A 272 14.91 -0.54 -8.44
C GLU A 272 15.25 0.52 -9.47
N MET A 273 14.80 0.30 -10.70
CA MET A 273 15.18 1.09 -11.87
C MET A 273 14.00 1.28 -12.80
N PHE A 274 14.04 2.41 -13.51
CA PHE A 274 13.16 2.70 -14.62
C PHE A 274 13.90 2.45 -15.94
N VAL A 275 13.21 1.85 -16.90
CA VAL A 275 13.64 1.78 -18.30
C VAL A 275 12.84 2.80 -19.09
N LEU A 276 13.51 3.76 -19.71
CA LEU A 276 12.87 4.79 -20.53
C LEU A 276 12.65 4.29 -21.97
N GLU A 277 11.95 5.08 -22.77
CA GLU A 277 11.65 4.73 -24.17
C GLU A 277 12.90 4.41 -25.00
N ASP A 278 13.99 5.15 -24.76
CA ASP A 278 15.30 5.02 -25.42
C ASP A 278 16.19 3.91 -24.84
N ASP A 279 15.65 2.99 -24.03
CA ASP A 279 16.38 1.92 -23.36
C ASP A 279 17.48 2.42 -22.38
N SER A 280 17.41 3.69 -21.97
CA SER A 280 18.19 4.17 -20.82
C SER A 280 17.62 3.61 -19.51
N VAL A 281 18.53 3.33 -18.58
CA VAL A 281 18.22 2.76 -17.26
C VAL A 281 18.51 3.84 -16.22
N VAL A 282 17.52 4.16 -15.40
CA VAL A 282 17.60 5.19 -14.36
C VAL A 282 17.30 4.56 -13.01
N VAL A 283 18.19 4.73 -12.04
CA VAL A 283 18.01 4.25 -10.66
C VAL A 283 16.89 5.04 -9.98
N ASN A 284 15.87 4.31 -9.53
CA ASN A 284 14.77 4.85 -8.73
C ASN A 284 15.16 4.86 -7.25
N GLU A 285 15.44 3.69 -6.68
CA GLU A 285 15.82 3.55 -5.27
C GLU A 285 16.61 2.27 -4.96
N VAL A 286 17.18 2.21 -3.76
CA VAL A 286 17.88 1.05 -3.23
C VAL A 286 17.28 0.63 -1.89
N ALA A 287 17.15 -0.67 -1.66
CA ALA A 287 16.80 -1.25 -0.36
C ALA A 287 17.99 -2.09 0.17
N PRO A 288 18.52 -1.85 1.38
CA PRO A 288 19.71 -2.53 1.90
C PRO A 288 19.35 -3.81 2.65
N ARG A 289 18.57 -4.68 1.99
CA ARG A 289 18.02 -5.91 2.56
C ARG A 289 17.48 -6.81 1.44
N PRO A 290 17.19 -8.09 1.74
CA PRO A 290 16.26 -8.87 0.93
C PRO A 290 14.99 -8.08 0.62
N HIS A 291 14.46 -8.28 -0.58
CA HIS A 291 13.40 -7.46 -1.14
C HIS A 291 12.28 -8.30 -1.75
N ASN A 292 11.11 -7.66 -1.87
CA ASN A 292 9.91 -8.28 -2.40
C ASN A 292 10.11 -8.82 -3.82
N SER A 293 10.76 -8.02 -4.68
CA SER A 293 11.10 -8.42 -6.04
C SER A 293 12.09 -9.59 -6.13
N GLY A 294 12.74 -9.97 -5.02
CA GLY A 294 13.63 -11.12 -4.97
C GLY A 294 12.96 -12.41 -4.48
N HIS A 295 11.67 -12.42 -4.12
CA HIS A 295 11.02 -13.62 -3.54
C HIS A 295 11.07 -14.82 -4.49
N TYR A 296 10.93 -14.58 -5.81
CA TYR A 296 11.07 -15.60 -6.84
C TYR A 296 12.39 -16.40 -6.76
N THR A 297 13.45 -15.84 -6.16
CA THR A 297 14.75 -16.52 -6.03
C THR A 297 14.71 -17.74 -5.11
N ILE A 298 13.68 -17.89 -4.26
CA ILE A 298 13.51 -19.10 -3.44
C ILE A 298 13.34 -20.31 -4.36
N GLU A 299 12.45 -20.21 -5.34
CA GLU A 299 12.16 -21.30 -6.28
C GLU A 299 13.07 -21.26 -7.52
N ALA A 300 13.37 -20.06 -8.02
CA ALA A 300 14.14 -19.92 -9.26
C ALA A 300 15.64 -20.12 -9.05
N VAL A 301 16.20 -19.80 -7.88
CA VAL A 301 17.63 -19.94 -7.54
C VAL A 301 17.80 -20.72 -6.23
N PRO A 302 17.28 -21.95 -6.12
CA PRO A 302 17.07 -22.61 -4.82
C PRO A 302 18.38 -22.90 -4.06
N TYR A 303 19.50 -23.05 -4.77
CA TYR A 303 20.81 -23.24 -4.15
C TYR A 303 21.35 -21.96 -3.47
N MET A 304 20.86 -20.78 -3.86
CA MET A 304 21.28 -19.47 -3.35
C MET A 304 20.17 -18.43 -3.50
N SER A 305 19.04 -18.65 -2.83
CA SER A 305 17.98 -17.64 -2.72
C SER A 305 18.53 -16.36 -2.09
N GLN A 306 17.86 -15.22 -2.27
CA GLN A 306 18.30 -13.96 -1.68
C GLN A 306 18.48 -14.04 -0.14
N TYR A 307 17.70 -14.87 0.53
CA TYR A 307 17.79 -15.08 1.98
C TYR A 307 19.02 -15.90 2.36
N LYS A 308 19.29 -16.97 1.61
CA LYS A 308 20.52 -17.75 1.78
C LYS A 308 21.75 -16.90 1.45
N ALA A 309 21.68 -16.09 0.41
CA ALA A 309 22.72 -15.14 0.05
C ALA A 309 22.95 -14.10 1.15
N GLN A 310 21.89 -13.55 1.77
CA GLN A 310 22.00 -12.65 2.92
C GLN A 310 22.80 -13.30 4.06
N LEU A 311 22.45 -14.54 4.43
CA LEU A 311 23.15 -15.29 5.49
C LEU A 311 24.62 -15.51 5.14
N TYR A 312 24.90 -15.94 3.90
CA TYR A 312 26.28 -16.20 3.45
C TYR A 312 27.11 -14.92 3.41
N ALA A 313 26.52 -13.81 3.00
CA ALA A 313 27.17 -12.50 2.97
C ALA A 313 27.56 -12.06 4.38
N ILE A 314 26.58 -12.02 5.29
CA ILE A 314 26.77 -11.53 6.66
C ILE A 314 27.85 -12.36 7.39
N LEU A 315 27.84 -13.67 7.17
CA LEU A 315 28.78 -14.60 7.79
C LEU A 315 30.14 -14.71 7.07
N ASP A 316 30.34 -13.98 5.97
CA ASP A 316 31.57 -13.99 5.18
C ASP A 316 31.95 -15.37 4.59
N ILE A 317 30.96 -16.13 4.15
CA ILE A 317 31.13 -17.50 3.62
C ILE A 317 30.67 -17.65 2.16
N VAL A 318 30.53 -16.53 1.44
CA VAL A 318 30.19 -16.55 0.01
C VAL A 318 31.34 -17.17 -0.78
N PRO A 319 31.10 -18.23 -1.58
CA PRO A 319 32.12 -18.77 -2.47
C PRO A 319 32.52 -17.73 -3.53
N PRO A 320 33.82 -17.45 -3.75
CA PRO A 320 34.26 -16.44 -4.73
C PRO A 320 33.78 -16.71 -6.17
N SER A 321 33.54 -17.98 -6.51
CA SER A 321 33.08 -18.41 -7.84
C SER A 321 31.55 -18.46 -7.97
N ILE A 322 30.78 -17.92 -7.02
CA ILE A 322 29.33 -17.99 -7.05
C ILE A 322 28.77 -17.31 -8.30
N LYS A 323 27.84 -17.99 -8.97
CA LYS A 323 27.03 -17.42 -10.05
C LYS A 323 25.58 -17.51 -9.62
N LEU A 324 24.86 -16.40 -9.62
CA LEU A 324 23.46 -16.34 -9.18
C LEU A 324 22.54 -16.53 -10.39
N GLN A 325 22.57 -17.74 -10.95
CA GLN A 325 21.80 -18.13 -12.12
C GLN A 325 20.55 -18.93 -11.75
N PRO A 326 19.38 -18.61 -12.30
CA PRO A 326 18.19 -19.41 -12.14
C PRO A 326 18.32 -20.82 -12.73
N ARG A 327 17.56 -21.76 -12.14
CA ARG A 327 17.42 -23.16 -12.56
C ARG A 327 16.13 -23.43 -13.33
N VAL A 328 15.38 -22.38 -13.61
CA VAL A 328 14.11 -22.38 -14.34
C VAL A 328 14.23 -21.42 -15.52
N SER A 329 13.48 -21.67 -16.58
CA SER A 329 13.42 -20.82 -17.77
C SER A 329 12.52 -19.61 -17.56
N GLY A 330 11.49 -19.73 -16.73
CA GLY A 330 10.61 -18.63 -16.36
C GLY A 330 10.11 -18.72 -14.92
N ALA A 331 9.82 -17.57 -14.31
CA ALA A 331 9.16 -17.45 -13.02
C ALA A 331 8.25 -16.22 -12.98
N ILE A 332 7.07 -16.35 -12.36
CA ILE A 332 6.17 -15.24 -12.07
C ILE A 332 5.87 -15.27 -10.58
N MET A 333 6.19 -14.19 -9.87
CA MET A 333 5.83 -14.03 -8.47
C MET A 333 4.67 -13.06 -8.31
N LEU A 334 3.65 -13.47 -7.57
CA LEU A 334 2.43 -12.73 -7.29
C LEU A 334 2.33 -12.48 -5.79
N ASN A 335 2.24 -11.21 -5.37
CA ASN A 335 1.99 -10.90 -3.97
C ASN A 335 0.54 -11.17 -3.59
N ILE A 336 0.34 -11.82 -2.45
CA ILE A 336 -0.97 -11.98 -1.81
C ILE A 336 -1.14 -10.84 -0.80
N LEU A 337 -2.07 -9.94 -1.11
CA LEU A 337 -2.51 -8.87 -0.23
C LEU A 337 -3.82 -9.27 0.44
N GLY A 338 -3.98 -8.94 1.72
CA GLY A 338 -5.25 -9.14 2.41
C GLY A 338 -6.38 -8.44 1.67
N GLY A 339 -7.49 -9.17 1.52
CA GLY A 339 -8.68 -8.74 0.79
C GLY A 339 -9.61 -7.87 1.64
N ALA A 340 -10.85 -7.78 1.19
CA ALA A 340 -11.92 -7.06 1.87
C ALA A 340 -12.27 -7.64 3.25
N GLN A 341 -12.29 -8.98 3.31
CA GLN A 341 -12.52 -9.78 4.50
C GLN A 341 -11.28 -10.62 4.79
N GLU A 342 -11.22 -11.24 5.97
CA GLU A 342 -10.06 -12.00 6.41
C GLU A 342 -9.83 -13.21 5.48
N GLU A 343 -10.90 -13.91 5.11
CA GLU A 343 -10.99 -15.14 4.31
C GLU A 343 -10.90 -14.88 2.80
N SER A 344 -10.84 -13.61 2.36
CA SER A 344 -10.90 -13.29 0.93
C SER A 344 -9.82 -14.01 0.11
N HIS A 345 -8.69 -14.35 0.71
CA HIS A 345 -7.59 -15.02 0.05
C HIS A 345 -7.75 -16.55 -0.06
N ASP A 346 -8.76 -17.15 0.57
CA ASP A 346 -8.93 -18.61 0.63
C ASP A 346 -9.18 -19.22 -0.75
N LYS A 347 -10.01 -18.57 -1.57
CA LYS A 347 -10.26 -19.00 -2.95
C LYS A 347 -8.99 -19.02 -3.81
N LEU A 348 -8.05 -18.10 -3.55
CA LEU A 348 -6.75 -18.11 -4.22
C LEU A 348 -5.90 -19.29 -3.74
N VAL A 349 -5.94 -19.61 -2.44
CA VAL A 349 -5.24 -20.77 -1.87
C VAL A 349 -5.81 -22.08 -2.41
N GLU A 350 -7.13 -22.24 -2.44
CA GLU A 350 -7.81 -23.41 -3.04
C GLU A 350 -7.49 -23.57 -4.54
N LEU A 351 -7.40 -22.45 -5.27
CA LEU A 351 -7.03 -22.48 -6.68
C LEU A 351 -5.61 -23.03 -6.89
N ILE A 352 -4.67 -22.70 -6.00
CA ILE A 352 -3.30 -23.23 -6.07
C ILE A 352 -3.28 -24.74 -5.90
N GLU A 353 -4.11 -25.29 -5.01
CA GLU A 353 -4.19 -26.74 -4.76
C GLU A 353 -4.71 -27.53 -5.98
N SER A 354 -5.40 -26.87 -6.91
CA SER A 354 -5.95 -27.50 -8.11
C SER A 354 -5.19 -27.16 -9.40
N LEU A 355 -4.29 -26.17 -9.36
CA LEU A 355 -3.60 -25.66 -10.55
C LEU A 355 -2.22 -26.31 -10.70
N TYR A 356 -2.20 -27.48 -11.35
CA TYR A 356 -0.96 -28.19 -11.70
C TYR A 356 -0.88 -28.47 -13.20
N SER A 357 0.32 -28.37 -13.74
CA SER A 357 0.65 -28.74 -15.13
C SER A 357 2.08 -29.29 -15.15
N ASP A 358 2.35 -30.25 -16.03
CA ASP A 358 3.70 -30.81 -16.20
C ASP A 358 4.76 -29.74 -16.53
N ASP A 359 4.33 -28.62 -17.09
CA ASP A 359 5.18 -27.50 -17.48
C ASP A 359 5.17 -26.32 -16.49
N MET A 360 4.44 -26.41 -15.37
CA MET A 360 4.34 -25.34 -14.37
C MET A 360 4.24 -25.88 -12.94
N ASP A 361 5.23 -25.48 -12.13
CA ASP A 361 5.18 -25.65 -10.67
C ASP A 361 4.59 -24.40 -10.01
N VAL A 362 3.85 -24.58 -8.91
CA VAL A 362 3.24 -23.51 -8.12
C VAL A 362 3.66 -23.63 -6.65
N PHE A 363 4.17 -22.54 -6.09
CA PHE A 363 4.70 -22.50 -4.73
C PHE A 363 4.00 -21.40 -3.93
N LEU A 364 3.31 -21.78 -2.85
CA LEU A 364 2.63 -20.87 -1.94
C LEU A 364 3.47 -20.58 -0.70
N HIS A 365 3.61 -19.29 -0.38
CA HIS A 365 4.28 -18.81 0.83
C HIS A 365 3.34 -17.92 1.64
N LEU A 366 2.82 -18.42 2.75
CA LEU A 366 2.01 -17.64 3.70
C LEU A 366 2.84 -17.21 4.90
N TYR A 367 2.74 -15.94 5.28
CA TYR A 367 3.60 -15.35 6.31
C TYR A 367 3.07 -15.49 7.73
N GLY A 368 1.91 -16.13 7.93
CA GLY A 368 1.28 -16.24 9.25
C GLY A 368 0.83 -14.89 9.83
N LYS A 369 0.43 -13.96 8.95
CA LYS A 369 -0.13 -12.66 9.34
C LYS A 369 -1.65 -12.71 9.22
N SER A 370 -2.34 -12.05 10.14
CA SER A 370 -3.77 -11.78 9.98
C SER A 370 -4.02 -10.99 8.68
N SER A 371 -5.05 -11.39 7.94
CA SER A 371 -5.46 -10.73 6.70
C SER A 371 -6.10 -9.39 7.04
N LYS A 372 -5.55 -8.33 6.46
CA LYS A 372 -6.09 -6.96 6.56
C LYS A 372 -6.03 -6.32 5.18
N PRO A 373 -6.99 -5.46 4.81
CA PRO A 373 -7.00 -4.81 3.50
C PRO A 373 -5.65 -4.19 3.14
N GLY A 374 -5.04 -4.69 2.08
CA GLY A 374 -3.78 -4.17 1.52
C GLY A 374 -2.50 -4.62 2.25
N ARG A 375 -2.62 -5.40 3.32
CA ARG A 375 -1.46 -5.96 4.04
C ARG A 375 -0.90 -7.15 3.26
N LYS A 376 0.41 -7.15 2.99
CA LYS A 376 1.12 -8.32 2.41
C LYS A 376 1.07 -9.50 3.38
N ILE A 377 0.33 -10.55 3.02
CA ILE A 377 0.10 -11.75 3.84
C ILE A 377 0.78 -13.01 3.29
N GLY A 378 1.16 -13.00 2.02
CA GLY A 378 1.90 -14.09 1.39
C GLY A 378 2.37 -13.74 -0.01
N HIS A 379 2.92 -14.73 -0.71
CA HIS A 379 3.15 -14.68 -2.14
C HIS A 379 3.00 -16.07 -2.77
N ILE A 380 2.84 -16.06 -4.09
CA ILE A 380 2.90 -17.26 -4.94
C ILE A 380 4.08 -17.07 -5.87
N THR A 381 4.88 -18.10 -6.07
CA THR A 381 5.82 -18.17 -7.19
C THR A 381 5.38 -19.31 -8.09
N VAL A 382 5.18 -19.03 -9.38
CA VAL A 382 5.05 -20.08 -10.40
C VAL A 382 6.32 -20.15 -11.22
N THR A 383 6.77 -21.35 -11.58
CA THR A 383 7.99 -21.54 -12.37
C THR A 383 7.78 -22.54 -13.50
N SER A 384 8.57 -22.40 -14.56
CA SER A 384 8.67 -23.41 -15.63
C SER A 384 10.12 -23.67 -16.00
N TYR A 385 10.48 -24.93 -16.21
CA TYR A 385 11.79 -25.33 -16.72
C TYR A 385 11.88 -25.24 -18.24
N SER A 386 10.75 -25.29 -18.94
CA SER A 386 10.72 -25.25 -20.41
C SER A 386 10.75 -23.80 -20.90
N PRO A 387 11.67 -23.44 -21.82
CA PRO A 387 11.70 -22.11 -22.43
C PRO A 387 10.54 -21.88 -23.41
N ASP A 388 9.91 -22.97 -23.89
CA ASP A 388 8.80 -22.91 -24.85
C ASP A 388 7.44 -22.74 -24.16
N THR A 389 7.41 -22.87 -22.84
CA THR A 389 6.18 -22.74 -22.05
C THR A 389 5.73 -21.30 -21.93
N ASN A 390 4.48 -21.04 -22.32
CA ASN A 390 3.82 -19.77 -22.05
C ASN A 390 3.34 -19.71 -20.59
N LEU A 391 4.26 -19.43 -19.67
CA LEU A 391 3.98 -19.40 -18.24
C LEU A 391 2.93 -18.34 -17.86
N GLU A 392 2.87 -17.21 -18.56
CA GLU A 392 1.82 -16.20 -18.34
C GLU A 392 0.43 -16.75 -18.62
N GLN A 393 0.27 -17.57 -19.66
CA GLN A 393 -1.00 -18.21 -19.98
C GLN A 393 -1.40 -19.25 -18.93
N LEU A 394 -0.46 -20.09 -18.49
CA LEU A 394 -0.72 -21.10 -17.46
C LEU A 394 -1.04 -20.47 -16.10
N ALA A 395 -0.37 -19.36 -15.76
CA ALA A 395 -0.59 -18.62 -14.52
C ALA A 395 -1.79 -17.66 -14.56
N ALA A 396 -2.43 -17.47 -15.73
CA ALA A 396 -3.52 -16.53 -15.93
C ALA A 396 -4.68 -16.69 -14.92
N PRO A 397 -5.09 -17.91 -14.50
CA PRO A 397 -6.11 -18.08 -13.47
C PRO A 397 -5.71 -17.44 -12.13
N LEU A 398 -4.46 -17.61 -11.69
CA LEU A 398 -3.94 -17.01 -10.44
C LEU A 398 -3.88 -15.49 -10.55
N VAL A 399 -3.37 -14.98 -11.68
CA VAL A 399 -3.29 -13.54 -11.93
C VAL A 399 -4.70 -12.91 -11.92
N LYS A 400 -5.68 -13.59 -12.53
CA LYS A 400 -7.08 -13.15 -12.52
C LYS A 400 -7.63 -13.07 -11.11
N GLU A 401 -7.39 -14.10 -10.29
CA GLU A 401 -7.89 -14.12 -8.92
C GLU A 401 -7.22 -13.04 -8.05
N VAL A 402 -5.89 -12.85 -8.14
CA VAL A 402 -5.19 -11.76 -7.44
C VAL A 402 -5.74 -10.38 -7.85
N ASN A 403 -6.03 -10.17 -9.13
CA ASN A 403 -6.65 -8.93 -9.61
C ASN A 403 -8.08 -8.77 -9.10
N GLN A 404 -8.84 -9.86 -8.97
CA GLN A 404 -10.17 -9.85 -8.39
C GLN A 404 -10.11 -9.45 -6.91
N LEU A 405 -9.20 -10.03 -6.13
CA LEU A 405 -8.98 -9.64 -4.72
C LEU A 405 -8.62 -8.16 -4.56
N ARG A 406 -7.81 -7.63 -5.47
CA ARG A 406 -7.52 -6.18 -5.51
C ARG A 406 -8.78 -5.38 -5.81
N THR A 407 -9.56 -5.78 -6.80
CA THR A 407 -10.81 -5.11 -7.20
C THR A 407 -11.82 -5.13 -6.05
N ASP A 408 -12.01 -6.28 -5.43
CA ASP A 408 -12.89 -6.45 -4.27
C ASP A 408 -12.41 -5.64 -3.08
N ARG A 409 -11.10 -5.53 -2.84
CA ARG A 409 -10.55 -4.64 -1.81
C ARG A 409 -10.82 -3.17 -2.13
N ILE A 410 -10.63 -2.73 -3.37
CA ILE A 410 -10.91 -1.33 -3.77
C ILE A 410 -12.40 -1.05 -3.59
N ASN A 411 -13.26 -1.95 -4.08
CA ASN A 411 -14.70 -1.90 -3.89
C ASN A 411 -15.08 -1.94 -2.40
N ALA A 412 -14.40 -2.74 -1.59
CA ALA A 412 -14.64 -2.86 -0.16
C ALA A 412 -14.09 -1.71 0.66
N SER A 413 -13.00 -1.07 0.25
CA SER A 413 -12.57 0.21 0.84
C SER A 413 -13.55 1.33 0.50
N SER A 414 -14.19 1.22 -0.68
CA SER A 414 -15.33 2.08 -1.05
C SER A 414 -16.65 1.67 -0.37
N SER A 415 -16.76 0.41 0.10
CA SER A 415 -17.94 -0.13 0.79
C SER A 415 -17.83 -0.20 2.30
N GLN A 416 -16.66 -0.19 2.96
CA GLN A 416 -16.45 0.00 4.40
C GLN A 416 -16.67 1.47 4.82
N LEU A 417 -16.77 2.36 3.83
CA LEU A 417 -17.41 3.67 3.95
C LEU A 417 -18.95 3.57 3.96
N ARG A 418 -19.49 2.35 3.96
CA ARG A 418 -20.90 1.97 4.04
C ARG A 418 -21.02 0.83 5.07
N PRO A 419 -22.01 0.82 5.96
CA PRO A 419 -22.42 -0.42 6.60
C PRO A 419 -23.25 -1.21 5.57
N ASP A 420 -22.79 -2.38 5.14
CA ASP A 420 -23.63 -3.27 4.33
C ASP A 420 -24.73 -3.87 5.23
N ALA A 421 -25.98 -3.50 4.93
CA ALA A 421 -27.15 -4.32 5.22
C ALA A 421 -26.99 -5.65 4.46
N PRO A 422 -27.27 -6.81 5.04
CA PRO A 422 -26.85 -8.07 4.48
C PRO A 422 -27.82 -8.64 3.49
N SER A 423 -27.20 -9.42 2.63
CA SER A 423 -27.80 -10.28 1.63
C SER A 423 -28.57 -11.42 2.29
N THR A 424 -29.90 -11.31 2.31
CA THR A 424 -30.73 -12.50 2.19
C THR A 424 -30.81 -12.88 0.72
N SER A 425 -30.29 -14.06 0.42
CA SER A 425 -30.39 -14.73 -0.88
C SER A 425 -31.86 -14.93 -1.26
N GLN A 426 -32.32 -14.23 -2.31
CA GLN A 426 -33.44 -14.68 -3.12
C GLN A 426 -33.10 -14.52 -4.62
N PRO A 427 -33.58 -15.45 -5.47
CA PRO A 427 -33.09 -15.61 -6.82
C PRO A 427 -33.45 -14.42 -7.72
N SER A 428 -32.47 -14.08 -8.55
CA SER A 428 -32.55 -13.07 -9.61
C SER A 428 -33.78 -13.27 -10.49
N THR A 429 -34.69 -12.30 -10.48
CA THR A 429 -35.68 -12.11 -11.55
C THR A 429 -35.75 -10.63 -11.93
N ALA A 430 -35.56 -10.40 -13.23
CA ALA A 430 -35.86 -9.20 -14.03
C ALA A 430 -35.11 -7.88 -13.74
N LEU A 431 -34.54 -7.30 -14.80
CA LEU A 431 -34.02 -5.93 -14.87
C LEU A 431 -35.09 -4.95 -14.37
N SER A 432 -34.87 -4.40 -13.18
CA SER A 432 -35.72 -3.35 -12.61
C SER A 432 -35.30 -2.00 -13.21
N SER A 433 -36.21 -1.35 -13.93
CA SER A 433 -36.08 0.02 -14.42
C SER A 433 -35.69 0.98 -13.27
N SER A 434 -34.68 1.83 -13.48
CA SER A 434 -34.25 2.85 -12.53
C SER A 434 -35.41 3.77 -12.11
N SER A 435 -35.44 4.18 -10.85
CA SER A 435 -36.38 5.20 -10.34
C SER A 435 -35.94 6.64 -10.66
N ARG A 436 -34.93 6.83 -11.51
CA ARG A 436 -34.52 8.16 -11.96
C ARG A 436 -35.62 8.81 -12.81
N ASP A 437 -36.02 10.02 -12.43
CA ASP A 437 -36.98 10.85 -13.16
C ASP A 437 -36.46 12.29 -13.24
N THR A 438 -36.00 12.69 -14.42
CA THR A 438 -35.49 14.05 -14.67
C THR A 438 -36.59 15.10 -14.78
N LYS A 439 -37.85 14.69 -15.00
CA LYS A 439 -38.99 15.58 -15.16
C LYS A 439 -39.66 15.89 -13.83
N ASN A 440 -39.88 14.89 -12.98
CA ASN A 440 -40.57 15.02 -11.70
C ASN A 440 -39.80 14.39 -10.51
N PRO A 441 -38.55 14.83 -10.23
CA PRO A 441 -37.79 14.29 -9.10
C PRO A 441 -38.36 14.78 -7.76
N LEU A 442 -38.54 13.87 -6.80
CA LEU A 442 -38.80 14.21 -5.39
C LEU A 442 -37.52 14.50 -4.61
N VAL A 443 -36.41 13.88 -5.01
CA VAL A 443 -35.08 14.07 -4.41
C VAL A 443 -34.09 14.46 -5.50
N VAL A 444 -33.28 15.49 -5.28
CA VAL A 444 -32.12 15.76 -6.12
C VAL A 444 -30.84 15.60 -5.34
N VAL A 445 -29.94 14.77 -5.88
CA VAL A 445 -28.61 14.55 -5.32
C VAL A 445 -27.61 15.41 -6.08
N THR A 446 -26.87 16.27 -5.38
CA THR A 446 -25.82 17.07 -6.00
C THR A 446 -24.47 16.88 -5.33
N MET A 447 -23.42 17.00 -6.14
CA MET A 447 -22.04 16.78 -5.73
C MET A 447 -21.12 17.86 -6.27
N GLY A 448 -20.05 18.14 -5.51
CA GLY A 448 -19.03 19.13 -5.88
C GLY A 448 -18.17 18.71 -7.07
N SER A 449 -17.95 17.40 -7.22
CA SER A 449 -17.24 16.76 -8.33
C SER A 449 -17.75 15.35 -8.57
N ASP A 450 -17.49 14.82 -9.77
CA ASP A 450 -17.66 13.40 -10.13
C ASP A 450 -16.89 12.44 -9.20
N SER A 451 -15.78 12.86 -8.61
CA SER A 451 -15.04 12.07 -7.61
C SER A 451 -15.87 11.70 -6.37
N ASP A 452 -16.93 12.47 -6.06
CA ASP A 452 -17.82 12.21 -4.92
C ASP A 452 -18.88 11.13 -5.25
N LEU A 453 -18.99 10.71 -6.51
CA LEU A 453 -19.97 9.74 -6.97
C LEU A 453 -19.83 8.39 -6.22
N GLY A 454 -18.60 7.99 -5.92
CA GLY A 454 -18.32 6.76 -5.16
C GLY A 454 -18.93 6.80 -3.74
N VAL A 455 -18.91 7.97 -3.11
CA VAL A 455 -19.54 8.20 -1.80
C VAL A 455 -21.05 8.21 -1.95
N LEU A 456 -21.59 8.85 -2.98
CA LEU A 456 -23.03 8.98 -3.19
C LEU A 456 -23.75 7.72 -3.67
N LYS A 457 -23.04 6.69 -4.14
CA LYS A 457 -23.68 5.46 -4.63
C LYS A 457 -24.60 4.79 -3.58
N GLY A 458 -24.28 4.87 -2.28
CA GLY A 458 -25.18 4.39 -1.22
C GLY A 458 -26.53 5.13 -1.17
N ALA A 459 -26.53 6.45 -1.40
CA ALA A 459 -27.76 7.22 -1.53
C ALA A 459 -28.59 6.75 -2.73
N PHE A 460 -27.97 6.56 -3.90
CA PHE A 460 -28.68 6.10 -5.10
C PHE A 460 -29.28 4.70 -4.91
N GLU A 461 -28.55 3.76 -4.32
CA GLU A 461 -29.05 2.40 -4.04
C GLU A 461 -30.29 2.42 -3.11
N VAL A 462 -30.31 3.29 -2.11
CA VAL A 462 -31.48 3.49 -1.25
C VAL A 462 -32.64 4.12 -2.02
N LEU A 463 -32.40 5.17 -2.79
CA LEU A 463 -33.46 5.83 -3.59
C LEU A 463 -34.10 4.84 -4.57
N GLU A 464 -33.30 3.99 -5.22
CA GLU A 464 -33.76 2.91 -6.09
C GLU A 464 -34.56 1.86 -5.32
N LYS A 465 -34.04 1.39 -4.17
CA LYS A 465 -34.72 0.40 -3.32
C LYS A 465 -36.10 0.87 -2.85
N PHE A 466 -36.21 2.14 -2.48
CA PHE A 466 -37.47 2.76 -2.04
C PHE A 466 -38.33 3.29 -3.19
N ARG A 467 -37.88 3.14 -4.44
CA ARG A 467 -38.55 3.65 -5.65
C ARG A 467 -38.90 5.14 -5.54
N VAL A 468 -37.96 5.92 -4.99
CA VAL A 468 -38.08 7.38 -4.89
C VAL A 468 -37.71 7.97 -6.26
N PRO A 469 -38.58 8.80 -6.88
CA PRO A 469 -38.21 9.57 -8.06
C PRO A 469 -37.05 10.51 -7.74
N TYR A 470 -35.90 10.33 -8.39
CA TYR A 470 -34.73 11.18 -8.15
C TYR A 470 -34.07 11.66 -9.43
N ASP A 471 -33.28 12.72 -9.30
CA ASP A 471 -32.32 13.14 -10.31
C ASP A 471 -31.00 13.54 -9.65
N PHE A 472 -29.96 13.77 -10.45
CA PHE A 472 -28.67 14.20 -9.92
C PHE A 472 -27.96 15.17 -10.85
N THR A 473 -27.07 15.96 -10.26
CA THR A 473 -26.26 16.92 -11.01
C THR A 473 -24.97 17.28 -10.26
N ILE A 474 -23.97 17.78 -10.99
CA ILE A 474 -22.71 18.26 -10.41
C ILE A 474 -22.78 19.79 -10.33
N THR A 475 -22.69 20.33 -9.12
CA THR A 475 -22.66 21.78 -8.87
C THR A 475 -21.63 22.11 -7.79
N SER A 476 -21.07 23.32 -7.81
CA SER A 476 -20.04 23.72 -6.86
C SER A 476 -20.34 25.10 -6.32
N ALA A 477 -20.39 25.21 -4.99
CA ALA A 477 -20.50 26.49 -4.28
C ALA A 477 -19.36 27.48 -4.63
N HIS A 478 -18.21 26.97 -5.07
CA HIS A 478 -17.02 27.80 -5.34
C HIS A 478 -16.77 27.98 -6.83
N ARG A 479 -17.04 26.95 -7.65
CA ARG A 479 -16.69 26.94 -9.08
C ARG A 479 -17.88 27.25 -9.99
N THR A 480 -19.09 26.86 -9.59
CA THR A 480 -20.33 27.09 -10.36
C THR A 480 -21.46 27.62 -9.47
N PRO A 481 -21.23 28.73 -8.71
CA PRO A 481 -22.19 29.23 -7.73
C PRO A 481 -23.55 29.61 -8.35
N HIS A 482 -23.57 30.05 -9.61
CA HIS A 482 -24.80 30.35 -10.33
C HIS A 482 -25.65 29.11 -10.61
N LEU A 483 -25.04 28.00 -11.03
CA LEU A 483 -25.76 26.73 -11.25
C LEU A 483 -26.28 26.12 -9.95
N MET A 484 -25.50 26.23 -8.88
CA MET A 484 -25.91 25.84 -7.54
C MET A 484 -27.10 26.68 -7.05
N SER A 485 -27.05 28.00 -7.24
CA SER A 485 -28.12 28.95 -6.88
C SER A 485 -29.40 28.67 -7.66
N GLU A 486 -29.28 28.41 -8.96
CA GLU A 486 -30.40 28.03 -9.82
C GLU A 486 -31.06 26.72 -9.35
N LEU A 487 -30.27 25.71 -9.02
CA LEU A 487 -30.77 24.46 -8.44
C LEU A 487 -31.53 24.71 -7.13
N ALA A 488 -30.95 25.48 -6.21
CA ALA A 488 -31.56 25.77 -4.90
C ALA A 488 -32.90 26.51 -5.03
N LYS A 489 -32.92 27.60 -5.82
CA LYS A 489 -34.10 28.46 -6.00
C LYS A 489 -35.22 27.77 -6.76
N SER A 490 -34.89 26.94 -7.75
CA SER A 490 -35.88 26.22 -8.55
C SER A 490 -36.42 24.96 -7.87
N ALA A 491 -35.77 24.47 -6.80
CA ALA A 491 -36.08 23.17 -6.19
C ALA A 491 -37.56 22.99 -5.85
N ALA A 492 -38.13 23.92 -5.07
CA ALA A 492 -39.54 23.85 -4.66
C ALA A 492 -40.50 23.90 -5.85
N GLY A 493 -40.22 24.77 -6.85
CA GLY A 493 -41.05 24.91 -8.05
C GLY A 493 -41.02 23.68 -8.96
N ARG A 494 -39.93 22.89 -8.91
CA ARG A 494 -39.79 21.61 -9.62
C ARG A 494 -40.44 20.43 -8.90
N GLY A 495 -41.09 20.65 -7.75
CA GLY A 495 -41.67 19.60 -6.93
C GLY A 495 -40.65 18.81 -6.09
N ILE A 496 -39.40 19.26 -6.03
CA ILE A 496 -38.35 18.62 -5.22
C ILE A 496 -38.67 18.85 -3.75
N ARG A 497 -38.61 17.76 -2.97
CA ARG A 497 -38.97 17.75 -1.54
C ARG A 497 -37.75 17.60 -0.63
N VAL A 498 -36.62 17.13 -1.15
CA VAL A 498 -35.34 17.04 -0.41
C VAL A 498 -34.17 17.24 -1.37
N LEU A 499 -33.15 17.99 -0.95
CA LEU A 499 -31.84 18.03 -1.61
C LEU A 499 -30.83 17.23 -0.78
N ILE A 500 -30.03 16.40 -1.44
CA ILE A 500 -28.87 15.72 -0.84
C ILE A 500 -27.62 16.33 -1.47
N ALA A 501 -26.72 16.87 -0.66
CA ALA A 501 -25.52 17.55 -1.13
C ALA A 501 -24.27 16.92 -0.52
N ALA A 502 -23.38 16.41 -1.37
CA ALA A 502 -22.08 15.87 -0.96
C ALA A 502 -20.95 16.84 -1.28
N ALA A 503 -20.08 17.09 -0.30
CA ALA A 503 -18.88 17.88 -0.51
C ALA A 503 -17.76 17.52 0.48
N GLY A 504 -16.52 17.60 -0.01
CA GLY A 504 -15.28 17.41 0.77
C GLY A 504 -14.54 18.71 1.05
N GLY A 505 -13.62 18.70 2.03
CA GLY A 505 -12.73 19.82 2.34
C GLY A 505 -13.46 20.94 3.09
N ALA A 506 -13.43 22.16 2.54
CA ALA A 506 -14.21 23.28 3.05
C ALA A 506 -15.74 23.14 2.85
N ALA A 507 -16.20 22.02 2.26
CA ALA A 507 -17.57 21.50 2.14
C ALA A 507 -18.75 22.50 2.21
N ALA A 508 -18.66 23.62 1.49
CA ALA A 508 -19.66 24.69 1.56
C ALA A 508 -20.96 24.39 0.80
N LEU A 509 -20.97 23.39 -0.09
CA LEU A 509 -22.09 23.12 -0.99
C LEU A 509 -23.44 22.91 -0.25
N PRO A 510 -23.55 22.06 0.78
CA PRO A 510 -24.82 21.87 1.48
C PRO A 510 -25.31 23.15 2.16
N GLY A 511 -24.39 23.89 2.77
CA GLY A 511 -24.72 25.14 3.45
C GLY A 511 -25.19 26.25 2.52
N MET A 512 -24.52 26.39 1.38
CA MET A 512 -24.90 27.37 0.36
C MET A 512 -26.25 27.02 -0.28
N LEU A 513 -26.51 25.74 -0.57
CA LEU A 513 -27.83 25.30 -1.04
C LEU A 513 -28.91 25.65 -0.01
N ALA A 514 -28.69 25.35 1.27
CA ALA A 514 -29.64 25.62 2.35
C ALA A 514 -29.91 27.11 2.55
N SER A 515 -28.97 27.98 2.20
CA SER A 515 -29.17 29.44 2.27
C SER A 515 -30.07 29.99 1.16
N GLU A 516 -30.30 29.23 0.09
CA GLU A 516 -31.01 29.69 -1.11
C GLU A 516 -32.25 28.86 -1.47
N THR A 517 -32.67 27.94 -0.61
CA THR A 517 -33.86 27.11 -0.83
C THR A 517 -34.74 27.01 0.41
N THR A 518 -36.02 26.75 0.21
CA THR A 518 -36.97 26.41 1.27
C THR A 518 -37.13 24.91 1.47
N VAL A 519 -36.53 24.10 0.58
CA VAL A 519 -36.56 22.64 0.63
C VAL A 519 -35.49 22.14 1.61
N PRO A 520 -35.76 21.12 2.45
CA PRO A 520 -34.75 20.54 3.33
C PRO A 520 -33.49 20.10 2.59
N VAL A 521 -32.32 20.48 3.13
CA VAL A 521 -31.01 20.06 2.62
C VAL A 521 -30.36 19.09 3.59
N ILE A 522 -29.95 17.94 3.07
CA ILE A 522 -29.17 16.93 3.77
C ILE A 522 -27.73 17.00 3.28
N GLY A 523 -26.81 17.29 4.20
CA GLY A 523 -25.38 17.36 3.91
C GLY A 523 -24.70 16.02 4.17
N VAL A 524 -23.95 15.53 3.18
CA VAL A 524 -23.07 14.36 3.26
C VAL A 524 -21.63 14.84 3.31
N PRO A 525 -20.98 14.85 4.49
CA PRO A 525 -19.56 15.17 4.59
C PRO A 525 -18.74 14.14 3.84
N VAL A 526 -17.99 14.55 2.81
CA VAL A 526 -17.09 13.64 2.08
C VAL A 526 -15.71 13.65 2.73
N LYS A 527 -15.13 12.48 2.92
CA LYS A 527 -13.76 12.30 3.42
C LYS A 527 -12.75 12.94 2.46
N ALA A 528 -12.21 14.08 2.86
CA ALA A 528 -11.09 14.71 2.18
C ALA A 528 -9.75 14.11 2.64
N THR A 529 -8.69 14.37 1.88
CA THR A 529 -7.38 13.71 2.00
C THR A 529 -6.69 13.86 3.37
N HIS A 530 -6.93 14.93 4.12
CA HIS A 530 -6.08 15.30 5.26
C HIS A 530 -6.67 15.07 6.65
N LEU A 531 -7.98 15.24 6.81
CA LEU A 531 -8.64 15.21 8.11
C LEU A 531 -9.71 14.14 8.20
N ASP A 532 -9.61 13.13 7.33
CA ASP A 532 -10.54 11.99 7.28
C ASP A 532 -12.03 12.41 7.20
N GLY A 533 -12.32 13.62 6.69
CA GLY A 533 -13.67 14.19 6.57
C GLY A 533 -14.17 14.98 7.79
N VAL A 534 -13.36 15.15 8.84
CA VAL A 534 -13.70 15.96 10.02
C VAL A 534 -13.85 17.44 9.65
N ASP A 535 -13.05 17.92 8.71
CA ASP A 535 -13.19 19.23 8.08
C ASP A 535 -14.54 19.41 7.39
N SER A 536 -14.91 18.46 6.54
CA SER A 536 -16.20 18.45 5.86
C SER A 536 -17.35 18.39 6.87
N LEU A 537 -17.22 17.57 7.93
CA LEU A 537 -18.24 17.44 8.97
C LEU A 537 -18.44 18.74 9.72
N HIS A 538 -17.35 19.35 10.19
CA HIS A 538 -17.40 20.64 10.89
C HIS A 538 -17.99 21.73 10.00
N SER A 539 -17.63 21.75 8.70
CA SER A 539 -18.16 22.74 7.77
C SER A 539 -19.67 22.62 7.55
N ILE A 540 -20.22 21.41 7.58
CA ILE A 540 -21.65 21.18 7.30
C ILE A 540 -22.48 21.28 8.59
N VAL A 541 -21.93 20.88 9.75
CA VAL A 541 -22.65 20.94 11.02
C VAL A 541 -22.63 22.34 11.66
N GLN A 542 -21.59 23.16 11.39
CA GLN A 542 -21.43 24.51 11.95
C GLN A 542 -22.08 25.59 11.06
N MET A 543 -23.36 25.44 10.75
CA MET A 543 -24.07 26.43 9.93
C MET A 543 -24.48 27.68 10.73
N PRO A 544 -24.44 28.89 10.12
CA PRO A 544 -25.00 30.09 10.72
C PRO A 544 -26.48 29.95 11.06
N ARG A 545 -26.94 30.72 12.06
CA ARG A 545 -28.35 30.77 12.46
C ARG A 545 -29.22 31.10 11.25
N GLY A 546 -30.26 30.28 11.02
CA GLY A 546 -31.21 30.47 9.92
C GLY A 546 -30.94 29.63 8.66
N CYS A 547 -29.82 28.92 8.55
CA CYS A 547 -29.50 28.05 7.42
C CYS A 547 -29.26 26.59 7.86
N PRO A 548 -30.27 25.89 8.40
CA PRO A 548 -30.07 24.55 8.94
C PRO A 548 -29.77 23.54 7.83
N VAL A 549 -28.76 22.69 8.07
CA VAL A 549 -28.46 21.52 7.25
C VAL A 549 -28.57 20.26 8.10
N ALA A 550 -29.35 19.29 7.64
CA ALA A 550 -29.40 17.99 8.28
C ALA A 550 -28.12 17.22 7.93
N THR A 551 -27.21 17.08 8.87
CA THR A 551 -25.87 16.51 8.62
C THR A 551 -25.85 15.03 9.01
N VAL A 552 -25.43 14.16 8.09
CA VAL A 552 -25.19 12.73 8.38
C VAL A 552 -23.71 12.47 8.66
N GLY A 553 -23.37 11.24 9.03
CA GLY A 553 -21.97 10.85 9.26
C GLY A 553 -21.09 11.02 8.01
N ILE A 554 -19.78 11.10 8.23
CA ILE A 554 -18.78 11.20 7.14
C ILE A 554 -18.95 10.00 6.18
N ASN A 555 -18.98 10.29 4.88
CA ASN A 555 -19.23 9.37 3.76
C ASN A 555 -20.57 8.61 3.82
N ASN A 556 -21.48 8.97 4.73
CA ASN A 556 -22.68 8.19 4.99
C ASN A 556 -23.87 8.62 4.11
N SER A 557 -23.72 8.49 2.79
CA SER A 557 -24.79 8.84 1.83
C SER A 557 -26.04 7.95 1.96
N THR A 558 -25.88 6.70 2.43
CA THR A 558 -26.97 5.79 2.76
C THR A 558 -27.94 6.42 3.77
N ASN A 559 -27.41 6.95 4.88
CA ASN A 559 -28.26 7.62 5.87
C ASN A 559 -28.85 8.92 5.33
N ALA A 560 -28.19 9.61 4.40
CA ALA A 560 -28.78 10.78 3.78
C ALA A 560 -30.02 10.44 2.95
N ALA A 561 -29.98 9.36 2.17
CA ALA A 561 -31.15 8.89 1.44
C ALA A 561 -32.24 8.33 2.37
N LEU A 562 -31.89 7.57 3.41
CA LEU A 562 -32.88 7.09 4.40
C LEU A 562 -33.55 8.25 5.14
N LEU A 563 -32.79 9.30 5.46
CA LEU A 563 -33.34 10.53 6.04
C LEU A 563 -34.25 11.26 5.04
N ALA A 564 -33.88 11.31 3.76
CA ALA A 564 -34.75 11.84 2.71
C ALA A 564 -36.07 11.06 2.62
N VAL A 565 -36.02 9.72 2.65
CA VAL A 565 -37.22 8.86 2.66
C VAL A 565 -38.09 9.14 3.89
N ARG A 566 -37.49 9.35 5.07
CA ARG A 566 -38.24 9.73 6.29
C ARG A 566 -38.90 11.09 6.15
N ILE A 567 -38.22 12.08 5.55
CA ILE A 567 -38.79 13.40 5.27
C ILE A 567 -39.97 13.28 4.29
N LEU A 568 -39.84 12.49 3.22
CA LEU A 568 -40.96 12.23 2.30
C LEU A 568 -42.13 11.56 3.05
N GLY A 569 -41.82 10.59 3.92
CA GLY A 569 -42.75 9.84 4.75
C GLY A 569 -43.57 10.68 5.73
N THR A 570 -43.20 11.94 6.00
CA THR A 570 -44.05 12.84 6.80
C THR A 570 -45.29 13.29 6.03
N SER A 571 -45.27 13.21 4.70
CA SER A 571 -46.37 13.67 3.83
C SER A 571 -46.89 12.62 2.85
N ASP A 572 -46.15 11.51 2.67
CA ASP A 572 -46.54 10.40 1.79
C ASP A 572 -46.42 9.07 2.53
N ASP A 573 -47.57 8.46 2.82
CA ASP A 573 -47.66 7.24 3.61
C ASP A 573 -46.94 6.05 2.97
N LYS A 574 -46.77 6.05 1.64
CA LYS A 574 -46.03 5.01 0.92
C LYS A 574 -44.60 4.89 1.45
N TYR A 575 -43.90 6.01 1.61
CA TYR A 575 -42.52 6.00 2.11
C TYR A 575 -42.43 5.72 3.60
N ARG A 576 -43.46 6.11 4.38
CA ARG A 576 -43.55 5.78 5.80
C ARG A 576 -43.69 4.27 6.01
N GLN A 577 -44.58 3.62 5.28
CA GLN A 577 -44.78 2.17 5.32
C GLN A 577 -43.54 1.42 4.80
N ALA A 578 -42.94 1.87 3.69
CA ALA A 578 -41.71 1.28 3.18
C ALA A 578 -40.55 1.38 4.19
N MET A 579 -40.46 2.50 4.94
CA MET A 579 -39.46 2.67 5.99
C MET A 579 -39.74 1.77 7.20
N ALA A 580 -41.00 1.57 7.59
CA ALA A 580 -41.37 0.62 8.63
C ALA A 580 -40.95 -0.81 8.25
N ALA A 581 -41.29 -1.25 7.03
CA ALA A 581 -40.89 -2.56 6.52
C ALA A 581 -39.35 -2.73 6.46
N PHE A 582 -38.62 -1.66 6.11
CA PHE A 582 -37.15 -1.67 6.15
C PHE A 582 -36.60 -1.86 7.56
N ILE A 583 -37.19 -1.19 8.57
CA ILE A 583 -36.79 -1.35 9.98
C ILE A 583 -37.09 -2.77 10.46
N ASP A 584 -38.28 -3.30 10.17
CA ASP A 584 -38.66 -4.66 10.56
C ASP A 584 -37.73 -5.70 9.95
N ALA A 585 -37.37 -5.53 8.67
CA ALA A 585 -36.40 -6.41 8.01
C ALA A 585 -35.02 -6.38 8.69
N MET A 586 -34.55 -5.21 9.14
CA MET A 586 -33.29 -5.10 9.91
C MET A 586 -33.38 -5.81 11.26
N CYS A 587 -34.51 -5.72 11.96
CA CYS A 587 -34.72 -6.44 13.22
C CYS A 587 -34.63 -7.95 13.03
N VAL A 588 -35.39 -8.49 12.06
CA VAL A 588 -35.38 -9.93 11.72
C VAL A 588 -33.98 -10.42 11.38
N GLU A 589 -33.20 -9.60 10.69
CA GLU A 589 -31.86 -9.92 10.25
C GLU A 589 -30.84 -9.90 11.40
N VAL A 590 -30.94 -8.95 12.33
CA VAL A 590 -30.13 -8.93 13.57
C VAL A 590 -30.51 -10.11 14.46
N GLU A 591 -31.80 -10.43 14.60
CA GLU A 591 -32.27 -11.59 15.34
C GLU A 591 -31.76 -12.90 14.74
N ALA A 592 -31.78 -13.05 13.42
CA ALA A 592 -31.23 -14.21 12.73
C ALA A 592 -29.72 -14.34 12.94
N LYS A 593 -28.98 -13.23 12.89
CA LYS A 593 -27.54 -13.20 13.18
C LYS A 593 -27.26 -13.54 14.64
N ALA A 594 -28.04 -13.02 15.58
CA ALA A 594 -27.89 -13.29 17.01
C ALA A 594 -28.22 -14.75 17.34
N ALA A 595 -29.30 -15.30 16.77
CA ALA A 595 -29.66 -16.70 16.91
C ALA A 595 -28.54 -17.61 16.38
N ARG A 596 -28.02 -17.30 15.18
CA ARG A 596 -26.91 -18.05 14.59
C ARG A 596 -25.64 -17.95 15.44
N LEU A 597 -25.28 -16.76 15.94
CA LEU A 597 -24.13 -16.58 16.84
C LEU A 597 -24.28 -17.37 18.14
N SER A 598 -25.50 -17.42 18.70
CA SER A 598 -25.80 -18.21 19.89
C SER A 598 -25.75 -19.72 19.63
N GLU A 599 -26.13 -20.17 18.45
CA GLU A 599 -26.21 -21.59 18.10
C GLU A 599 -24.83 -22.20 17.84
N ILE A 600 -24.01 -21.54 17.02
CA ILE A 600 -22.71 -22.09 16.60
C ILE A 600 -21.53 -21.59 17.45
N GLY A 601 -21.78 -20.61 18.33
CA GLY A 601 -20.77 -19.98 19.17
C GLY A 601 -19.85 -19.04 18.38
N TRP A 602 -19.22 -18.11 19.09
CA TRP A 602 -18.42 -17.04 18.46
C TRP A 602 -17.25 -17.54 17.61
N LYS A 603 -16.65 -18.69 17.95
CA LYS A 603 -15.53 -19.25 17.18
C LYS A 603 -15.97 -19.70 15.80
N ALA A 604 -16.99 -20.54 15.70
CA ALA A 604 -17.51 -21.02 14.40
C ALA A 604 -18.27 -19.91 13.64
N TYR A 605 -18.77 -18.88 14.34
CA TYR A 605 -19.39 -17.73 13.69
C TYR A 605 -18.38 -16.82 12.98
N LEU A 606 -17.14 -16.75 13.47
CA LEU A 606 -16.05 -15.99 12.85
C LEU A 606 -15.27 -16.78 11.79
N GLU A 607 -15.59 -18.05 11.56
CA GLU A 607 -14.96 -18.92 10.54
C GLU A 607 -15.71 -18.91 9.18
N LYS A 608 -16.70 -18.02 8.99
CA LYS A 608 -17.52 -17.86 7.77
C LYS A 608 -17.81 -16.40 7.48
#